data_AF-A0A376JVE0-F1
#
_entry.id   AF-A0A376JVE0-F1
#
_cell.length_a   1.000
_cell.length_b   1.000
_cell.length_c   1.000
_cell.angle_alpha   90.00
_cell.angle_beta   90.00
_cell.angle_gamma   90.00
#
_symmetry.space_group_name_H-M   'P 1'
#
loop_
_entity.id
_entity.type
_entity.pdbx_description
1 polymer ?
#
loop_
_entity_poly.entity_id
_entity_poly.type
_entity_poly.pdbx_seq_one_letter_code
_entity_poly.pdbx_strand_id
1 'polypeptide(L)'
;MFIVTGGIGIIWSLIWFKVYQPPRLTKGISKAELDYIRDGGGLVDGDAPVKKEARQPLTAKDWKLVFHRKLIGVYLGQFAVASTLWFFLTWFPNYLTQEKGITALKAGFMTTVPFLAAFVGVLLSGWVADLLVRKGFSLGFARKTPIICGLLISTCIMGANYTNDPMMIMCLMALAFFGNGFCFDYLVAGLFSGTDAPDWFNRRRV
;
A
#
# COMPACT_ATOMS: atom_id res chain seq x y z
N MET A 1 4.97 -13.52 -23.23
CA MET A 1 4.49 -12.90 -21.98
C MET A 1 3.09 -12.30 -22.13
N PHE A 2 2.87 -11.28 -22.98
CA PHE A 2 1.57 -10.62 -23.11
C PHE A 2 0.36 -11.53 -23.44
N ILE A 3 0.53 -12.53 -24.31
CA ILE A 3 -0.54 -13.48 -24.65
C ILE A 3 -0.90 -14.35 -23.44
N VAL A 4 0.10 -14.84 -22.70
CA VAL A 4 -0.09 -15.70 -21.52
C VAL A 4 -0.75 -14.91 -20.38
N THR A 5 -0.24 -13.71 -20.06
CA THR A 5 -0.84 -12.87 -19.01
C THR A 5 -2.24 -12.40 -19.38
N GLY A 6 -2.48 -12.08 -20.65
CA GLY A 6 -3.83 -11.74 -21.16
C GLY A 6 -4.80 -12.91 -21.05
N GLY A 7 -4.37 -14.11 -21.45
CA GLY A 7 -5.18 -15.33 -21.34
C GLY A 7 -5.57 -15.66 -19.90
N ILE A 8 -4.62 -15.58 -18.97
CA ILE A 8 -4.89 -15.75 -17.53
C ILE A 8 -5.90 -14.70 -17.04
N GLY A 9 -5.75 -13.44 -17.46
CA GLY A 9 -6.68 -12.36 -17.10
C GLY A 9 -8.11 -12.62 -17.57
N ILE A 10 -8.29 -13.12 -18.80
CA ILE A 10 -9.61 -13.48 -19.34
C ILE A 10 -10.23 -14.61 -18.54
N ILE A 11 -9.48 -15.68 -18.28
CA ILE A 11 -9.95 -16.83 -17.49
C ILE A 11 -10.37 -16.37 -16.10
N TRP A 12 -9.55 -15.56 -15.43
CA TRP A 12 -9.83 -15.05 -14.09
C TRP A 12 -11.07 -14.13 -14.05
N SER A 13 -11.27 -13.30 -15.09
CA SER A 13 -12.46 -12.47 -15.22
C SER A 13 -13.75 -13.30 -15.29
N LEU A 14 -13.74 -14.40 -16.06
CA LEU A 14 -14.88 -15.31 -16.15
C LEU A 14 -15.16 -16.03 -14.81
N ILE A 15 -14.10 -16.43 -14.11
CA ILE A 15 -14.22 -17.03 -12.76
C ILE A 15 -14.84 -16.00 -11.81
N TRP A 16 -14.31 -14.77 -11.78
CA TRP A 16 -14.81 -13.69 -10.94
C TRP A 16 -16.28 -13.40 -11.22
N PHE A 17 -16.67 -13.27 -12.50
CA PHE A 17 -18.06 -13.02 -12.89
C PHE A 17 -19.04 -14.09 -12.41
N LYS A 18 -18.58 -15.35 -12.31
CA LYS A 18 -19.41 -16.47 -11.85
C LYS A 18 -19.44 -16.60 -10.32
N VAL A 19 -18.32 -16.34 -9.65
CA VAL A 19 -18.13 -16.65 -8.22
C VAL A 19 -18.43 -15.45 -7.32
N TYR A 20 -18.08 -14.23 -7.76
CA TYR A 20 -18.22 -13.04 -6.93
C TYR A 20 -19.67 -12.55 -6.88
N GLN A 21 -20.22 -12.50 -5.67
CA GLN A 21 -21.53 -11.92 -5.38
C GLN A 21 -21.44 -11.14 -4.05
N PRO A 22 -22.27 -10.08 -3.87
CA PRO A 22 -22.36 -9.38 -2.58
C PRO A 22 -22.69 -10.37 -1.45
N PRO A 23 -22.23 -10.14 -0.21
CA PRO A 23 -22.39 -11.07 0.91
C PRO A 23 -23.82 -11.61 1.06
N ARG A 24 -24.83 -10.75 0.87
CA ARG A 24 -26.25 -11.16 0.94
C ARG A 24 -26.71 -12.10 -0.17
N LEU A 25 -26.12 -12.03 -1.35
CA LEU A 25 -26.48 -12.84 -2.51
C LEU A 25 -25.60 -14.10 -2.63
N THR A 26 -24.56 -14.20 -1.81
CA THR A 26 -23.65 -15.35 -1.77
C THR A 26 -24.35 -16.57 -1.20
N LYS A 27 -24.65 -17.55 -2.06
CA LYS A 27 -25.42 -18.77 -1.72
C LYS A 27 -24.82 -19.63 -0.59
N GLY A 28 -23.54 -19.47 -0.28
CA GLY A 28 -22.82 -20.26 0.73
C GLY A 28 -22.62 -19.56 2.09
N ILE A 29 -23.09 -18.32 2.27
CA ILE A 29 -22.87 -17.59 3.51
C ILE A 29 -23.78 -18.10 4.64
N SER A 30 -23.22 -18.28 5.83
CA SER A 30 -24.03 -18.58 7.02
C SER A 30 -24.74 -17.33 7.50
N LYS A 31 -25.96 -17.47 8.04
CA LYS A 31 -26.68 -16.36 8.67
C LYS A 31 -25.87 -15.72 9.81
N ALA A 32 -25.19 -16.54 10.60
CA ALA A 32 -24.33 -16.07 11.69
C ALA A 32 -23.14 -15.25 11.19
N GLU A 33 -22.58 -15.60 10.03
CA GLU A 33 -21.48 -14.85 9.40
C GLU A 33 -21.99 -13.54 8.79
N LEU A 34 -23.15 -13.56 8.13
CA LEU A 34 -23.79 -12.37 7.59
C LEU A 34 -24.13 -11.35 8.68
N ASP A 35 -24.68 -11.82 9.81
CA ASP A 35 -25.01 -10.98 10.95
C ASP A 35 -23.75 -10.43 11.61
N TYR A 36 -22.69 -11.24 11.75
CA TYR A 36 -21.39 -10.76 12.24
C TYR A 36 -20.80 -9.63 11.38
N ILE A 37 -20.85 -9.76 10.05
CA ILE A 37 -20.37 -8.71 9.13
C ILE A 37 -21.22 -7.44 9.25
N ARG A 38 -22.54 -7.61 9.38
CA ARG A 38 -23.48 -6.49 9.51
C ARG A 38 -23.27 -5.73 10.81
N ASP A 39 -23.11 -6.44 11.92
CA ASP A 39 -22.87 -5.88 13.24
C ASP A 39 -21.48 -5.22 13.34
N GLY A 40 -20.50 -5.75 12.59
CA GLY A 40 -19.18 -5.15 12.40
C GLY A 40 -19.15 -3.88 11.53
N GLY A 41 -20.31 -3.44 11.01
CA GLY A 41 -20.42 -2.24 10.17
C GLY A 41 -20.15 -2.46 8.68
N GLY A 42 -20.09 -3.71 8.22
CA GLY A 42 -19.93 -4.05 6.81
C GLY A 42 -21.21 -3.82 6.00
N LEU A 43 -21.06 -3.29 4.78
CA LEU A 43 -22.16 -3.08 3.83
C LEU A 43 -22.57 -4.41 3.18
N VAL A 44 -23.39 -5.20 3.87
CA VAL A 44 -23.83 -6.54 3.44
C VAL A 44 -24.75 -6.55 2.23
N ASP A 45 -25.47 -5.46 2.00
CA ASP A 45 -26.39 -5.27 0.87
C ASP A 45 -25.69 -4.72 -0.39
N GLY A 46 -24.35 -4.64 -0.36
CA GLY A 46 -23.53 -3.88 -1.31
C GLY A 46 -23.42 -2.41 -0.90
N ASP A 47 -22.62 -1.62 -1.63
CA ASP A 47 -22.74 -0.16 -1.57
C ASP A 47 -24.18 0.17 -1.95
N ALA A 48 -25.04 0.36 -0.94
CA ALA A 48 -26.35 0.94 -1.15
C ALA A 48 -26.09 2.17 -2.02
N PRO A 49 -26.87 2.42 -3.10
CA PRO A 49 -26.73 3.64 -3.84
C PRO A 49 -26.98 4.75 -2.82
N VAL A 50 -25.89 5.32 -2.29
CA VAL A 50 -25.92 6.51 -1.46
C VAL A 50 -26.80 7.41 -2.29
N LYS A 51 -27.98 7.76 -1.76
CA LYS A 51 -28.89 8.72 -2.41
C LYS A 51 -27.96 9.77 -2.98
N LYS A 52 -27.93 9.94 -4.30
CA LYS A 52 -27.05 10.89 -4.97
C LYS A 52 -27.44 12.27 -4.45
N GLU A 53 -26.97 12.62 -3.26
CA GLU A 53 -27.01 13.97 -2.76
C GLU A 53 -26.28 14.78 -3.81
N ALA A 54 -26.91 15.87 -4.24
CA ALA A 54 -26.37 16.72 -5.28
C ALA A 54 -24.90 17.00 -4.94
N ARG A 55 -23.98 16.56 -5.81
CA ARG A 55 -22.54 16.78 -5.62
C ARG A 55 -22.34 18.25 -5.33
N GLN A 56 -21.98 18.58 -4.09
CA GLN A 56 -21.68 19.96 -3.75
C GLN A 56 -20.48 20.40 -4.63
N PRO A 57 -20.55 21.59 -5.26
CA PRO A 57 -19.45 22.06 -6.07
C PRO A 57 -18.20 22.20 -5.20
N LEU A 58 -17.06 21.74 -5.72
CA LEU A 58 -15.77 21.89 -5.05
C LEU A 58 -15.51 23.37 -4.78
N THR A 59 -15.36 23.74 -3.52
CA THR A 59 -15.20 25.14 -3.12
C THR A 59 -13.71 25.46 -2.97
N ALA A 60 -13.31 26.72 -3.14
CA ALA A 60 -11.93 27.17 -2.88
C ALA A 60 -11.45 26.86 -1.44
N LYS A 61 -12.38 26.68 -0.50
CA LYS A 61 -12.11 26.24 0.87
C LYS A 61 -11.65 24.78 0.95
N ASP A 62 -12.14 23.92 0.06
CA ASP A 62 -11.72 22.52 -0.05
C ASP A 62 -10.30 22.44 -0.63
N TRP A 63 -9.96 23.30 -1.58
CA TRP A 63 -8.59 23.38 -2.11
C TRP A 63 -7.57 23.83 -1.05
N LYS A 64 -7.92 24.79 -0.20
CA LYS A 64 -7.08 25.17 0.96
C LYS A 64 -6.91 24.00 1.94
N LEU A 65 -7.92 23.14 2.05
CA LEU A 65 -7.87 21.94 2.86
C LEU A 65 -6.91 20.90 2.27
N VAL A 66 -7.01 20.65 0.96
CA VAL A 66 -6.16 19.72 0.22
C VAL A 66 -4.68 20.09 0.32
N PHE A 67 -4.35 21.38 0.23
CA PHE A 67 -2.96 21.87 0.34
C PHE A 67 -2.51 22.21 1.77
N HIS A 68 -3.15 21.64 2.78
CA HIS A 68 -2.70 21.84 4.15
C HIS A 68 -1.31 21.19 4.37
N ARG A 69 -0.44 21.84 5.15
CA ARG A 69 0.93 21.36 5.48
C ARG A 69 1.04 19.88 5.85
N LYS A 70 0.05 19.29 6.55
CA LYS A 70 0.03 17.85 6.88
C LYS A 70 -0.17 16.97 5.63
N LEU A 71 -1.06 17.39 4.72
CA LEU A 71 -1.35 16.68 3.47
C LEU A 71 -0.22 16.78 2.46
N ILE A 72 0.46 17.93 2.38
CA ILE A 72 1.66 18.08 1.53
C ILE A 72 2.73 17.06 1.92
N GLY A 73 2.95 16.83 3.23
CA GLY A 73 3.88 15.81 3.72
C GLY A 73 3.49 14.40 3.26
N VAL A 74 2.19 14.08 3.25
CA VAL A 74 1.68 12.80 2.73
C VAL A 74 1.82 12.70 1.21
N TYR A 75 1.59 13.76 0.45
CA TYR A 75 1.82 13.73 -0.99
C TYR A 75 3.28 13.50 -1.34
N LEU A 76 4.20 14.16 -0.65
CA LEU A 76 5.64 13.95 -0.84
C LEU A 76 6.06 12.54 -0.43
N GLY A 77 5.55 12.02 0.69
CA GLY A 77 5.80 10.65 1.12
C GLY A 77 5.29 9.62 0.10
N GLN A 78 4.05 9.78 -0.37
CA GLN A 78 3.45 8.89 -1.38
C GLN A 78 4.21 8.98 -2.70
N PHE A 79 4.63 10.18 -3.10
CA PHE A 79 5.44 10.38 -4.30
C PHE A 79 6.77 9.61 -4.21
N ALA A 80 7.49 9.71 -3.09
CA ALA A 80 8.74 8.98 -2.90
C ALA A 80 8.51 7.46 -2.94
N VAL A 81 7.50 6.96 -2.21
CA VAL A 81 7.15 5.54 -2.16
C VAL A 81 6.79 5.01 -3.56
N ALA A 82 5.92 5.72 -4.29
CA ALA A 82 5.51 5.35 -5.64
C ALA A 82 6.66 5.41 -6.65
N SER A 83 7.55 6.41 -6.55
CA SER A 83 8.72 6.54 -7.42
C SER A 83 9.67 5.37 -7.27
N THR A 84 9.94 4.92 -6.03
CA THR A 84 10.74 3.72 -5.78
C THR A 84 10.06 2.48 -6.35
N LEU A 85 8.76 2.27 -6.11
CA LEU A 85 8.01 1.14 -6.67
C LEU A 85 8.12 1.09 -8.21
N TRP A 86 7.92 2.22 -8.87
CA TRP A 86 8.02 2.30 -10.33
C TRP A 86 9.43 2.03 -10.85
N PHE A 87 10.47 2.51 -10.17
CA PHE A 87 11.85 2.18 -10.50
C PHE A 87 12.09 0.66 -10.52
N PHE A 88 11.62 -0.06 -9.49
CA PHE A 88 11.76 -1.51 -9.41
C PHE A 88 10.94 -2.28 -10.45
N LEU A 89 9.77 -1.75 -10.84
CA LEU A 89 8.90 -2.38 -11.83
C LEU A 89 9.42 -2.24 -13.27
N THR A 90 10.02 -1.10 -13.62
CA THR A 90 10.34 -0.79 -15.03
C THR A 90 11.83 -0.75 -15.32
N TRP A 91 12.61 -0.09 -14.46
CA TRP A 91 14.02 0.20 -14.72
C TRP A 91 14.96 -0.83 -14.12
N PHE A 92 14.60 -1.44 -13.00
CA PHE A 92 15.51 -2.31 -12.26
C PHE A 92 16.01 -3.54 -13.06
N PRO A 93 15.16 -4.29 -13.80
CA PRO A 93 15.66 -5.37 -14.65
C PRO A 93 16.65 -4.87 -15.71
N ASN A 94 16.37 -3.72 -16.33
CA ASN A 94 17.26 -3.10 -17.32
C ASN A 94 18.56 -2.56 -16.69
N TYR A 95 18.51 -2.04 -15.47
CA TYR A 95 19.69 -1.61 -14.73
C TYR A 95 20.65 -2.79 -14.47
N LEU A 96 20.13 -3.95 -14.07
CA LEU A 96 20.97 -5.13 -13.87
C LEU A 96 21.59 -5.63 -15.19
N THR A 97 20.85 -5.59 -16.30
CA THR A 97 21.34 -6.12 -17.58
C THR A 97 22.25 -5.16 -18.34
N GLN A 98 21.91 -3.87 -18.40
CA GLN A 98 22.65 -2.88 -19.20
C GLN A 98 23.80 -2.24 -18.41
N GLU A 99 23.58 -1.81 -17.17
CA GLU A 99 24.62 -1.10 -16.38
C GLU A 99 25.57 -2.07 -15.69
N LYS A 100 25.04 -3.17 -15.16
CA LYS A 100 25.84 -4.16 -14.41
C LYS A 100 26.24 -5.38 -15.26
N GLY A 101 25.84 -5.43 -16.54
CA GLY A 101 26.21 -6.49 -17.48
C GLY A 101 25.74 -7.89 -17.08
N ILE A 102 24.73 -8.00 -16.22
CA ILE A 102 24.23 -9.28 -15.71
C ILE A 102 23.34 -9.92 -16.79
N THR A 103 23.46 -11.22 -17.00
CA THR A 103 22.61 -11.93 -17.97
C THR A 103 21.13 -11.78 -17.60
N ALA A 104 20.26 -11.60 -18.60
CA ALA A 104 18.82 -11.38 -18.37
C ALA A 104 18.17 -12.48 -17.51
N LEU A 105 18.60 -13.73 -17.69
CA LEU A 105 18.13 -14.87 -16.89
C LEU A 105 18.50 -14.71 -15.41
N LYS A 106 19.76 -14.36 -15.10
CA LYS A 106 20.20 -14.13 -13.73
C LYS A 106 19.53 -12.89 -13.15
N ALA A 107 19.43 -11.81 -13.92
CA ALA A 107 18.74 -10.58 -13.51
C ALA A 107 17.28 -10.85 -13.11
N GLY A 108 16.55 -11.70 -13.83
CA GLY A 108 15.18 -12.10 -13.48
C GLY A 108 15.06 -12.82 -12.13
N PHE A 109 16.00 -13.70 -11.79
CA PHE A 109 16.02 -14.30 -10.45
C PHE A 109 16.41 -13.28 -9.37
N MET A 110 17.38 -12.41 -9.67
CA MET A 110 17.81 -11.36 -8.75
C MET A 110 16.70 -10.35 -8.45
N THR A 111 15.80 -10.08 -9.41
CA THR A 111 14.68 -9.15 -9.18
C THR A 111 13.62 -9.70 -8.24
N THR A 112 13.49 -11.01 -8.13
CA THR A 112 12.50 -11.65 -7.25
C THR A 112 12.78 -11.37 -5.77
N VAL A 113 14.06 -11.25 -5.40
CA VAL A 113 14.48 -11.05 -4.00
C VAL A 113 13.98 -9.73 -3.41
N PRO A 114 14.13 -8.56 -4.07
CA PRO A 114 13.52 -7.33 -3.59
C PRO A 114 11.99 -7.40 -3.45
N PHE A 115 11.28 -8.00 -4.42
CA PHE A 115 9.81 -8.13 -4.33
C PHE A 115 9.38 -9.00 -3.14
N LEU A 116 10.09 -10.09 -2.87
CA LEU A 116 9.85 -10.91 -1.66
C LEU A 116 10.14 -10.12 -0.39
N ALA A 117 11.22 -9.33 -0.37
CA ALA A 117 11.55 -8.48 0.76
C ALA A 117 10.46 -7.42 1.03
N ALA A 118 9.94 -6.77 -0.02
CA ALA A 118 8.81 -5.86 0.11
C ALA A 118 7.54 -6.55 0.63
N PHE A 119 7.23 -7.77 0.15
CA PHE A 119 6.11 -8.56 0.64
C PHE A 119 6.21 -8.83 2.15
N VAL A 120 7.39 -9.25 2.63
CA VAL A 120 7.62 -9.45 4.07
C VAL A 120 7.54 -8.12 4.83
N GLY A 121 8.04 -7.02 4.25
CA GLY A 121 7.93 -5.68 4.83
C GLY A 121 6.48 -5.24 5.06
N VAL A 122 5.59 -5.49 4.09
CA VAL A 122 4.15 -5.18 4.21
C VAL A 122 3.49 -6.01 5.31
N LEU A 123 3.78 -7.31 5.40
CA LEU A 123 3.20 -8.16 6.45
C LEU A 123 3.69 -7.75 7.85
N LEU A 124 4.98 -7.44 7.98
CA LEU A 124 5.57 -7.02 9.25
C LEU A 124 5.08 -5.66 9.69
N SER A 125 4.79 -4.72 8.79
CA SER A 125 4.26 -3.41 9.19
C SER A 125 2.89 -3.53 9.82
N GLY A 126 2.01 -4.36 9.24
CA GLY A 126 0.73 -4.79 9.81
C GLY A 126 0.86 -5.29 11.24
N TRP A 127 1.71 -6.31 11.40
CA TRP A 127 1.92 -6.96 12.68
C TRP A 127 2.53 -6.05 13.74
N VAL A 128 3.50 -5.21 13.36
CA VAL A 128 4.15 -4.25 14.29
C VAL A 128 3.16 -3.18 14.74
N ALA A 129 2.29 -2.67 13.86
CA ALA A 129 1.28 -1.70 14.24
C ALA A 129 0.29 -2.30 15.24
N ASP A 130 -0.21 -3.51 14.98
CA ASP A 130 -1.12 -4.22 15.89
C ASP A 130 -0.45 -4.52 17.23
N LEU A 131 0.82 -4.93 17.23
CA LEU A 131 1.59 -5.18 18.44
C LEU A 131 1.75 -3.92 19.29
N LEU A 132 2.05 -2.77 18.66
CA LEU A 132 2.19 -1.49 19.36
C LEU A 132 0.86 -1.04 19.99
N VAL A 133 -0.26 -1.19 19.27
CA VAL A 133 -1.59 -0.89 19.81
C VAL A 133 -1.92 -1.81 20.99
N ARG A 134 -1.66 -3.13 20.87
CA ARG A 134 -1.88 -4.11 21.95
C ARG A 134 -1.02 -3.83 23.19
N LYS A 135 0.16 -3.26 23.01
CA LYS A 135 1.05 -2.84 24.11
C LYS A 135 0.65 -1.50 24.76
N GLY A 136 -0.45 -0.89 24.33
CA GLY A 136 -0.97 0.35 24.92
C GLY A 136 -0.36 1.64 24.37
N PHE A 137 0.41 1.57 23.26
CA PHE A 137 0.86 2.79 22.59
C PHE A 137 -0.28 3.49 21.87
N SER A 138 -0.16 4.82 21.69
CA SER A 138 -1.16 5.59 20.97
C SER A 138 -1.28 5.15 19.50
N LEU A 139 -2.49 5.23 18.95
CA LEU A 139 -2.77 4.94 17.53
C LEU A 139 -1.87 5.75 16.58
N GLY A 140 -1.57 7.01 16.94
CA GLY A 140 -0.67 7.85 16.17
C GLY A 140 0.78 7.33 16.17
N PHE A 141 1.27 6.85 17.32
CA PHE A 141 2.63 6.28 17.42
C PHE A 141 2.73 4.95 16.67
N ALA A 142 1.75 4.06 16.84
CA ALA A 142 1.73 2.76 16.16
C ALA A 142 1.76 2.87 14.63
N ARG A 143 1.19 3.95 14.06
CA ARG A 143 1.14 4.19 12.61
C ARG A 143 2.32 5.00 12.07
N LYS A 144 2.87 5.93 12.86
CA LYS A 144 4.03 6.75 12.45
C LYS A 144 5.34 5.96 12.50
N THR A 145 5.47 5.02 13.43
CA THR A 145 6.68 4.20 13.58
C THR A 145 7.03 3.40 12.31
N PRO A 146 6.09 2.65 11.69
CA PRO A 146 6.38 1.96 10.43
C PRO A 146 6.81 2.89 9.30
N ILE A 147 6.20 4.08 9.20
CA ILE A 147 6.53 5.08 8.17
C ILE A 147 7.98 5.57 8.34
N ILE A 148 8.35 6.00 9.54
CA ILE A 148 9.68 6.57 9.81
C ILE A 148 10.75 5.49 9.64
N CYS A 149 10.54 4.31 10.22
CA CYS A 149 11.48 3.19 10.09
C CYS A 149 11.62 2.74 8.64
N GLY A 150 10.51 2.61 7.90
CA GLY A 150 10.53 2.20 6.50
C GLY A 150 11.25 3.19 5.59
N LEU A 151 11.04 4.49 5.79
CA LEU A 151 11.74 5.54 5.04
C LEU A 151 13.25 5.55 5.36
N LEU A 152 13.63 5.42 6.64
CA LEU A 152 15.04 5.35 7.02
C LEU A 152 15.74 4.12 6.42
N ILE A 153 15.11 2.95 6.49
CA ILE A 153 15.65 1.74 5.88
C ILE A 153 15.77 1.91 4.36
N SER A 154 14.79 2.55 3.72
CA SER A 154 14.81 2.79 2.27
C SER A 154 15.99 3.64 1.80
N THR A 155 16.58 4.48 2.66
CA THR A 155 17.77 5.29 2.30
C THR A 155 19.01 4.45 1.98
N CYS A 156 19.06 3.18 2.39
CA CYS A 156 20.16 2.27 2.08
C CYS A 156 20.33 2.02 0.57
N ILE A 157 19.31 2.33 -0.25
CA ILE A 157 19.37 2.22 -1.71
C ILE A 157 20.50 3.06 -2.32
N MET A 158 20.86 4.19 -1.69
CA MET A 158 21.96 5.04 -2.15
C MET A 158 23.32 4.31 -2.09
N GLY A 159 23.46 3.33 -1.18
CA GLY A 159 24.66 2.49 -1.07
C GLY A 159 24.90 1.64 -2.31
N ALA A 160 23.86 1.32 -3.10
CA ALA A 160 24.00 0.49 -4.28
C ALA A 160 24.81 1.16 -5.41
N ASN A 161 24.89 2.50 -5.40
CA ASN A 161 25.72 3.25 -6.37
C ASN A 161 27.23 3.12 -6.10
N TYR A 162 27.63 2.77 -4.87
CA TYR A 162 29.03 2.67 -4.48
C TYR A 162 29.60 1.25 -4.57
N THR A 163 28.80 0.27 -4.97
CA THR A 163 29.23 -1.12 -5.08
C THR A 163 29.02 -1.67 -6.49
N ASN A 164 29.99 -2.48 -6.93
CA ASN A 164 29.96 -3.18 -8.22
C ASN A 164 29.71 -4.68 -8.07
N ASP A 165 29.64 -5.19 -6.84
CA ASP A 165 29.28 -6.58 -6.60
C ASP A 165 27.75 -6.78 -6.77
N PRO A 166 27.31 -7.61 -7.74
CA PRO A 166 25.90 -7.92 -7.95
C PRO A 166 25.16 -8.40 -6.70
N MET A 167 25.84 -9.13 -5.80
CA MET A 167 25.21 -9.65 -4.59
C MET A 167 24.94 -8.51 -3.58
N MET A 168 25.91 -7.62 -3.37
CA MET A 168 25.70 -6.43 -2.53
C MET A 168 24.61 -5.51 -3.06
N ILE A 169 24.55 -5.29 -4.38
CA ILE A 169 23.47 -4.51 -5.01
C ILE A 169 22.12 -5.15 -4.68
N MET A 170 21.98 -6.47 -4.85
CA MET A 170 20.74 -7.18 -4.55
C MET A 170 20.35 -7.02 -3.08
N CYS A 171 21.28 -7.20 -2.14
CA CYS A 171 21.00 -7.08 -0.70
C CYS A 171 20.56 -5.67 -0.33
N LEU A 172 21.24 -4.63 -0.83
CA LEU A 172 20.89 -3.23 -0.58
C LEU A 172 19.53 -2.88 -1.20
N MET A 173 19.26 -3.36 -2.41
CA MET A 173 17.99 -3.17 -3.10
C MET A 173 16.85 -3.88 -2.39
N ALA A 174 17.08 -5.11 -1.90
CA ALA A 174 16.09 -5.87 -1.14
C ALA A 174 15.78 -5.21 0.21
N LEU A 175 16.80 -4.73 0.91
CA LEU A 175 16.62 -3.98 2.16
C LEU A 175 15.85 -2.67 1.91
N ALA A 176 16.16 -1.97 0.83
CA ALA A 176 15.44 -0.75 0.47
C ALA A 176 13.97 -1.01 0.14
N PHE A 177 13.69 -2.07 -0.62
CA PHE A 177 12.32 -2.43 -1.00
C PHE A 177 11.52 -3.02 0.16
N PHE A 178 12.19 -3.70 1.10
CA PHE A 178 11.62 -4.05 2.40
C PHE A 178 11.16 -2.81 3.16
N GLY A 179 12.02 -1.79 3.28
CA GLY A 179 11.68 -0.52 3.92
C GLY A 179 10.50 0.19 3.24
N ASN A 180 10.47 0.16 1.90
CA ASN A 180 9.36 0.71 1.12
C ASN A 180 8.03 -0.01 1.44
N GLY A 181 8.03 -1.35 1.43
CA GLY A 181 6.88 -2.17 1.82
C GLY A 181 6.43 -1.93 3.26
N PHE A 182 7.38 -1.74 4.18
CA PHE A 182 7.10 -1.47 5.59
C PHE A 182 6.37 -0.14 5.83
N CYS A 183 6.56 0.84 4.93
CA CYS A 183 5.91 2.16 4.99
C CYS A 183 4.54 2.21 4.28
N PHE A 184 4.37 1.41 3.21
CA PHE A 184 3.32 1.58 2.19
C PHE A 184 1.88 1.66 2.74
N ASP A 185 1.52 0.82 3.70
CA ASP A 185 0.13 0.66 4.16
C ASP A 185 -0.37 1.83 5.04
N TYR A 186 0.53 2.51 5.74
CA TYR A 186 0.16 3.46 6.80
C TYR A 186 0.17 4.92 6.37
N LEU A 187 0.70 5.24 5.19
CA LEU A 187 0.86 6.62 4.75
C LEU A 187 -0.50 7.32 4.50
N VAL A 188 -1.48 6.57 3.99
CA VAL A 188 -2.87 7.05 3.82
C VAL A 188 -3.70 6.82 5.08
N ALA A 189 -3.61 5.63 5.69
CA ALA A 189 -4.39 5.28 6.88
C ALA A 189 -4.06 6.14 8.11
N GLY A 190 -2.79 6.57 8.26
CA GLY A 190 -2.34 7.43 9.36
C GLY A 190 -2.95 8.84 9.35
N LEU A 191 -3.33 9.36 8.18
CA LEU A 191 -3.85 10.73 8.04
C LEU A 191 -5.35 10.84 8.34
N PHE A 192 -6.11 9.75 8.20
CA PHE A 192 -7.56 9.71 8.45
C PHE A 192 -7.95 9.22 9.86
N SER A 193 -6.99 8.83 10.71
CA SER A 193 -7.25 8.54 12.13
C SER A 193 -7.40 9.80 12.97
N GLY A 194 -8.51 9.90 13.69
CA GLY A 194 -8.98 11.06 14.45
C GLY A 194 -8.09 11.62 15.56
N THR A 195 -6.88 11.09 15.82
CA THR A 195 -5.96 11.66 16.82
C THR A 195 -5.16 12.86 16.30
N ASP A 196 -5.10 13.05 14.98
CA ASP A 196 -4.40 14.17 14.33
C ASP A 196 -5.31 14.99 13.40
N ALA A 197 -6.60 14.64 13.36
CA ALA A 197 -7.60 15.32 12.57
C ALA A 197 -7.81 16.73 13.15
N PRO A 198 -7.55 17.80 12.38
CA PRO A 198 -7.78 19.16 12.85
C PRO A 198 -9.23 19.33 13.32
N ASP A 199 -9.46 20.07 14.41
CA ASP A 199 -10.73 20.18 15.18
C ASP A 199 -12.01 20.42 14.36
N TRP A 200 -11.89 20.86 13.11
CA TRP A 200 -13.03 21.03 12.20
C TRP A 200 -13.55 19.71 11.60
N PHE A 201 -12.79 18.61 11.63
CA PHE A 201 -13.22 17.28 11.16
C PHE A 201 -14.17 16.60 12.16
N ASN A 202 -13.94 16.80 13.48
CA ASN A 202 -14.85 16.31 14.52
C ASN A 202 -16.16 17.11 14.59
N ARG A 203 -16.16 18.38 14.16
CA ARG A 203 -17.35 19.24 14.20
C ARG A 203 -18.44 18.91 13.16
N ARG A 204 -18.20 18.00 12.21
CA ARG A 204 -19.21 17.59 11.21
C ARG A 204 -19.84 16.22 11.49
N ARG A 205 -19.58 15.61 12.66
CA ARG A 205 -20.18 14.33 13.08
C ARG A 205 -21.18 14.47 14.24
N VAL A 206 -21.77 15.65 14.43
CA VAL A 206 -22.90 15.87 15.35
C VAL A 206 -24.07 16.42 14.54
#